data_AF-A0A956FLW0-F1
#
_entry.id   AF-A0A956FLW0-F1
#
_cell.length_a   1.000
_cell.length_b   1.000
_cell.length_c   1.000
_cell.angle_alpha   90.00
_cell.angle_beta   90.00
_cell.angle_gamma   90.00
#
_symmetry.space_group_name_H-M   'P 1'
#
loop_
_entity.id
_entity.type
_entity.pdbx_description
1 polymer ?
#
loop_
_entity_poly.entity_id
_entity_poly.type
_entity_poly.pdbx_seq_one_letter_code
_entity_poly.pdbx_strand_id
1 'polypeptide(L)'
;MRPLARLLALAVSLACAGCARPPPTAVPGAKYTLIHGEIPFYDSGCNQGRKPDGKIGEGTAFFLVENDDGCWLITLMDEVDTYIRPNGDLVKSKRTYRQP
;
A
#
# COMPACT_ATOMS: atom_id res chain seq x y z
N MET A 1 31.28 47.11 22.88
CA MET A 1 31.05 45.73 22.38
C MET A 1 29.54 45.53 22.22
N ARG A 2 29.12 44.83 21.16
CA ARG A 2 27.86 44.97 20.41
C ARG A 2 26.56 44.73 21.23
N PRO A 3 25.53 45.59 21.12
CA PRO A 3 24.16 45.27 21.49
C PRO A 3 23.40 44.80 20.25
N LEU A 4 22.87 43.57 20.21
CA LEU A 4 21.85 43.17 19.23
C LEU A 4 21.35 41.78 19.62
N ALA A 5 20.50 41.76 20.65
CA ALA A 5 19.72 40.59 21.03
C ALA A 5 18.72 40.29 19.92
N ARG A 6 19.12 39.32 19.08
CA ARG A 6 18.31 38.39 18.27
C ARG A 6 16.85 38.80 18.03
N LEU A 7 16.63 39.38 16.85
CA LEU A 7 15.37 39.36 16.12
C LEU A 7 14.89 37.92 15.84
N LEU A 8 13.58 37.86 15.58
CA LEU A 8 12.82 36.85 14.83
C LEU A 8 12.16 35.73 15.63
N ALA A 9 11.17 36.11 16.43
CA ALA A 9 9.98 35.29 16.61
C ALA A 9 9.09 35.45 15.36
N LEU A 10 9.15 34.47 14.45
CA LEU A 10 8.15 34.30 13.41
C LEU A 10 7.64 32.87 13.48
N ALA A 11 6.69 32.65 14.39
CA ALA A 11 5.91 31.43 14.45
C ALA A 11 4.98 31.38 13.22
N VAL A 12 5.43 30.70 12.18
CA VAL A 12 4.61 30.33 11.03
C VAL A 12 3.82 29.08 11.41
N SER A 13 2.71 29.25 12.13
CA SER A 13 1.71 28.19 12.30
C SER A 13 0.79 28.22 11.07
N LEU A 14 1.25 27.57 9.99
CA LEU A 14 0.47 27.38 8.77
C LEU A 14 -0.46 26.15 8.90
N ALA A 15 -1.71 26.40 8.51
CA ALA A 15 -2.66 25.46 7.91
C ALA A 15 -3.41 24.45 8.80
N CYS A 16 -4.52 24.99 9.32
CA CYS A 16 -5.87 24.45 9.39
C CYS A 16 -6.22 23.19 8.55
N ALA A 17 -7.03 22.34 9.19
CA ALA A 17 -8.25 21.74 8.65
C ALA A 17 -8.17 21.05 7.29
N GLY A 18 -7.59 19.86 7.31
CA GLY A 18 -7.67 18.92 6.22
C GLY A 18 -7.10 17.59 6.65
N CYS A 19 -7.66 17.00 7.71
CA CYS A 19 -7.31 15.63 8.11
C CYS A 19 -7.82 14.63 7.06
N ALA A 20 -7.32 14.72 5.83
CA ALA A 20 -7.17 13.55 5.00
C ALA A 20 -6.15 12.70 5.77
N ARG A 21 -6.65 11.76 6.58
CA ARG A 21 -5.81 10.68 7.09
C ARG A 21 -5.04 10.18 5.88
N PRO A 22 -3.69 10.16 5.90
CA PRO A 22 -2.95 9.57 4.81
C PRO A 22 -3.57 8.19 4.55
N PRO A 23 -3.81 7.83 3.28
CA PRO A 23 -4.38 6.53 2.98
C PRO A 23 -3.51 5.47 3.68
N PRO A 24 -4.12 4.42 4.27
CA PRO A 24 -3.38 3.50 5.13
C PRO A 24 -2.28 2.80 4.33
N THR A 25 -1.01 3.10 4.59
CA THR A 25 0.13 2.45 3.93
C THR A 25 -0.04 0.94 4.00
N ALA A 26 0.26 0.23 2.91
CA ALA A 26 0.09 -1.21 2.82
C ALA A 26 1.07 -1.82 3.82
N VAL A 27 0.56 -2.51 4.83
CA VAL A 27 1.38 -2.97 5.96
C VAL A 27 1.58 -4.47 5.83
N PRO A 28 2.84 -4.96 5.80
CA PRO A 28 3.14 -6.36 6.06
C PRO A 28 2.40 -6.89 7.31
N GLY A 29 1.84 -8.09 7.21
CA GLY A 29 1.01 -8.74 8.21
C GLY A 29 -0.46 -8.30 8.23
N ALA A 30 -0.85 -7.21 7.56
CA ALA A 30 -2.24 -6.79 7.52
C ALA A 30 -3.07 -7.61 6.52
N LYS A 31 -4.31 -7.92 6.92
CA LYS A 31 -5.30 -8.58 6.07
C LYS A 31 -5.95 -7.58 5.14
N TYR A 32 -6.10 -7.94 3.87
CA TYR A 32 -6.85 -7.19 2.89
C TYR A 32 -7.86 -8.10 2.19
N THR A 33 -8.91 -7.48 1.67
CA THR A 33 -9.86 -8.13 0.77
C THR A 33 -9.98 -7.32 -0.50
N LEU A 34 -9.83 -7.98 -1.65
CA LEU A 34 -10.13 -7.40 -2.95
C LEU A 34 -11.64 -7.21 -3.06
N ILE A 35 -12.10 -5.97 -3.13
CA ILE A 35 -13.54 -5.63 -3.19
C ILE A 35 -13.98 -5.13 -4.57
N HIS A 36 -13.05 -5.01 -5.52
CA HIS A 36 -13.39 -4.68 -6.90
C HIS A 36 -12.28 -5.08 -7.87
N GLY A 37 -12.64 -5.69 -9.00
CA GLY A 37 -11.71 -5.99 -10.10
C GLY A 37 -10.90 -7.28 -9.91
N GLU A 38 -9.80 -7.38 -10.64
CA GLU A 38 -8.91 -8.55 -10.64
C GLU A 38 -7.45 -8.10 -10.59
N ILE A 39 -6.60 -8.91 -9.97
CA ILE A 39 -5.15 -8.63 -9.87
C ILE A 39 -4.38 -9.84 -10.38
N PRO A 40 -3.42 -9.65 -11.30
CA PRO A 40 -2.58 -10.74 -11.74
C PRO A 40 -1.70 -11.26 -10.60
N PHE A 41 -1.58 -12.58 -10.49
CA PHE A 41 -0.64 -13.24 -9.60
C PHE A 41 0.46 -13.96 -10.37
N TYR A 42 1.59 -14.17 -9.68
CA TYR A 42 2.82 -14.74 -10.22
C TYR A 42 3.40 -15.70 -9.18
N ASP A 43 3.69 -16.94 -9.57
CA ASP A 43 4.22 -17.97 -8.64
C ASP A 43 5.73 -17.80 -8.39
N SER A 44 6.44 -17.22 -9.37
CA SER A 44 7.90 -17.05 -9.33
C SER A 44 8.37 -15.60 -9.20
N GLY A 45 7.45 -14.70 -8.85
CA GLY A 45 7.70 -13.26 -8.71
C GLY A 45 7.22 -12.42 -9.89
N CYS A 46 7.01 -11.12 -9.63
CA CYS A 46 6.43 -10.19 -10.61
C CYS A 46 7.37 -9.85 -11.79
N ASN A 47 8.65 -10.24 -11.72
CA ASN A 47 9.66 -10.01 -12.75
C ASN A 47 9.87 -11.23 -13.66
N GLN A 48 8.98 -12.23 -13.60
CA GLN A 48 9.04 -13.37 -14.50
C GLN A 48 8.87 -12.92 -15.96
N GLY A 49 9.70 -13.46 -16.87
CA GLY A 49 9.65 -13.14 -18.31
C GLY A 49 8.45 -13.74 -19.06
N ARG A 50 7.45 -14.24 -18.32
CA ARG A 50 6.25 -14.91 -18.83
C ARG A 50 4.99 -14.16 -18.37
N LYS A 51 3.84 -14.52 -18.95
CA LYS A 51 2.53 -13.97 -18.54
C LYS A 51 2.25 -14.31 -17.06
N PRO A 52 1.35 -13.56 -16.39
CA PRO A 52 0.87 -13.92 -15.06
C PRO A 52 0.35 -15.37 -15.02
N ASP A 53 0.58 -16.05 -13.89
CA ASP A 53 0.16 -17.45 -13.70
C ASP A 53 -1.37 -17.54 -13.51
N GLY A 54 -1.98 -16.45 -13.04
CA GLY A 54 -3.42 -16.30 -13.03
C GLY A 54 -3.84 -14.94 -12.49
N LYS A 55 -5.04 -14.88 -11.90
CA LYS A 55 -5.58 -13.68 -11.28
C LYS A 55 -6.31 -14.02 -9.98
N ILE A 56 -6.20 -13.13 -9.00
CA ILE A 56 -7.09 -13.09 -7.84
C ILE A 56 -8.28 -12.20 -8.15
N GLY A 57 -9.48 -12.67 -7.80
CA GLY A 57 -10.75 -12.00 -8.09
C GLY A 57 -11.36 -11.30 -6.88
N GLU A 58 -12.40 -10.53 -7.13
CA GLU A 58 -13.21 -9.89 -6.10
C GLU A 58 -13.67 -10.90 -5.01
N GLY A 59 -13.65 -10.46 -3.75
CA GLY A 59 -13.91 -11.28 -2.58
C GLY A 59 -12.68 -12.00 -2.03
N THR A 60 -11.58 -12.08 -2.78
CA THR A 60 -10.36 -12.77 -2.31
C THR A 60 -9.73 -12.02 -1.13
N ALA A 61 -9.57 -12.71 -0.01
CA ALA A 61 -8.86 -12.21 1.15
C ALA A 61 -7.42 -12.74 1.19
N PHE A 62 -6.48 -11.88 1.56
CA PHE A 62 -5.06 -12.20 1.62
C PHE A 62 -4.35 -11.37 2.69
N PHE A 63 -3.19 -11.85 3.13
CA PHE A 63 -2.28 -11.10 4.01
C PHE A 63 -1.11 -10.58 3.19
N LEU A 64 -0.72 -9.32 3.40
CA LEU A 64 0.54 -8.83 2.84
C LEU A 64 1.70 -9.41 3.64
N VAL A 65 2.72 -9.92 2.97
CA VAL A 65 3.93 -10.47 3.62
C VAL A 65 5.08 -9.51 3.47
N GLU A 66 5.36 -9.08 2.23
CA GLU A 66 6.50 -8.24 1.90
C GLU A 66 6.19 -7.39 0.66
N ASN A 67 6.85 -6.23 0.56
CA ASN A 67 6.91 -5.45 -0.68
C ASN A 67 8.35 -5.32 -1.14
N ASP A 68 8.58 -5.62 -2.41
CA ASP A 68 9.80 -5.27 -3.12
C ASP A 68 9.45 -4.61 -4.46
N ASP A 69 9.80 -3.34 -4.60
CA ASP A 69 9.68 -2.53 -5.82
C ASP A 69 8.30 -2.67 -6.54
N GLY A 70 7.21 -2.59 -5.76
CA GLY A 70 5.84 -2.70 -6.27
C GLY A 70 5.36 -4.13 -6.58
N CYS A 71 6.18 -5.14 -6.33
CA CYS A 71 5.79 -6.54 -6.22
C CYS A 71 5.48 -6.86 -4.75
N TRP A 72 4.31 -7.42 -4.49
CA TRP A 72 3.93 -7.82 -3.14
C TRP A 72 3.90 -9.32 -3.04
N LEU A 73 4.61 -9.88 -2.06
CA LEU A 73 4.36 -11.24 -1.60
C LEU A 73 3.13 -11.22 -0.70
N ILE A 74 2.16 -12.09 -1.00
CA ILE A 74 0.95 -12.24 -0.21
C ILE A 74 0.73 -13.70 0.14
N THR A 75 0.10 -13.93 1.28
CA THR A 75 -0.40 -15.26 1.66
C THR A 75 -1.91 -15.26 1.48
N LEU A 76 -2.40 -16.14 0.62
CA LEU A 76 -3.84 -16.38 0.49
C LEU A 76 -4.37 -17.12 1.72
N MET A 77 -5.67 -17.05 1.98
CA MET A 77 -6.26 -17.70 3.17
C MET A 77 -6.14 -19.23 3.16
N ASP A 78 -5.89 -19.84 2.00
CA ASP A 78 -5.59 -21.25 1.79
C ASP A 78 -4.07 -21.58 1.83
N GLU A 79 -3.28 -20.68 2.44
CA GLU A 79 -1.84 -20.83 2.73
C GLU A 79 -0.93 -20.96 1.50
N VAL A 80 -1.38 -20.50 0.33
CA VAL A 80 -0.51 -20.38 -0.85
C VAL A 80 0.11 -18.98 -0.87
N ASP A 81 1.44 -18.95 -0.75
CA ASP A 81 2.23 -17.75 -0.97
C ASP A 81 2.30 -17.46 -2.47
N THR A 82 1.92 -16.24 -2.86
CA THR A 82 1.95 -15.80 -4.25
C THR A 82 2.37 -14.35 -4.35
N TYR A 83 2.96 -13.98 -5.47
CA TYR A 83 3.30 -12.60 -5.75
C TYR A 83 2.17 -11.93 -6.52
N ILE A 84 1.86 -10.68 -6.18
CA ILE A 84 0.91 -9.86 -6.91
C ILE A 84 1.55 -8.53 -7.30
N ARG A 85 1.12 -8.00 -8.45
CA ARG A 85 1.40 -6.61 -8.85
C ARG A 85 0.08 -5.85 -8.90
N PRO A 86 -0.28 -5.15 -7.81
CA PRO A 86 -1.49 -4.35 -7.78
C PRO A 86 -1.44 -3.27 -8.87
N ASN A 87 -2.55 -3.07 -9.59
CA ASN A 87 -2.69 -1.92 -10.48
C ASN A 87 -2.87 -0.65 -9.63
N GLY A 88 -1.75 -0.09 -9.16
CA GLY A 88 -1.70 1.12 -8.33
C GLY A 88 -1.46 0.83 -6.84
N ASP A 89 -1.55 1.89 -6.04
CA ASP A 89 -1.25 1.83 -4.61
C ASP A 89 -2.42 1.18 -3.85
N LEU A 90 -2.22 -0.04 -3.31
CA LEU A 90 -3.20 -0.85 -2.54
C LEU A 90 -3.96 -0.01 -1.50
N VAL A 91 -3.23 0.95 -0.96
CA VAL A 91 -3.53 1.94 0.06
C VAL A 91 -4.51 3.00 -0.40
N LYS A 92 -4.29 3.50 -1.61
CA LYS A 92 -5.05 4.62 -2.20
C LYS A 92 -6.34 4.12 -2.81
N SER A 93 -6.37 2.88 -3.28
CA SER A 93 -7.57 2.29 -3.86
C SER A 93 -8.47 1.63 -2.82
N LYS A 94 -8.99 2.42 -1.88
CA LYS A 94 -10.06 1.96 -0.95
C LYS A 94 -11.34 1.51 -1.66
N ARG A 95 -11.43 1.73 -2.98
CA ARG A 95 -12.49 1.19 -3.85
C ARG A 95 -12.19 -0.21 -4.36
N THR A 96 -10.92 -0.62 -4.32
CA THR A 96 -10.41 -1.92 -4.78
C THR A 96 -10.00 -2.80 -3.61
N TYR A 97 -9.55 -2.23 -2.49
CA TYR A 97 -9.08 -2.98 -1.32
C TYR A 97 -9.71 -2.49 -0.03
N ARG A 98 -10.05 -3.44 0.85
CA ARG A 98 -10.53 -3.16 2.20
C ARG A 98 -9.66 -3.89 3.22
N GLN A 99 -9.04 -3.12 4.12
CA GLN A 99 -8.48 -3.62 5.37
C GLN A 99 -9.61 -3.69 6.41
N PRO A 100 -9.73 -4.75 7.21
CA PRO A 100 -10.72 -4.84 8.29
C PRO A 100 -10.47 -3.80 9.38
#